data_AF-A0A7C1HNN8-F1
#
_entry.id   AF-A0A7C1HNN8-F1
#
_cell.length_a   1.000
_cell.length_b   1.000
_cell.length_c   1.000
_cell.angle_alpha   90.00
_cell.angle_beta   90.00
_cell.angle_gamma   90.00
#
_symmetry.space_group_name_H-M   'P 1'
#
loop_
_entity.id
_entity.type
_entity.pdbx_description
1 polymer ?
#
loop_
_entity_poly.entity_id
_entity_poly.type
_entity_poly.pdbx_seq_one_letter_code
_entity_poly.pdbx_strand_id
1 'polypeptide(L)'
;MSVIDEIKEAAKGIKSIIAVGSGKGGVGKSTVTANLALAMAKRGIKTAVLDADVYGPTIPSFFGIYSKPEAVKDKMIPPEKDG
;
A
#
# COMPACT_ATOMS: atom_id res chain seq x y z
N MET A 1 7.87 -21.35 14.44
CA MET A 1 6.80 -20.35 14.29
C MET A 1 6.21 -20.52 12.91
N SER A 2 4.89 -20.43 12.72
CA SER A 2 4.32 -20.56 11.38
C SER A 2 4.39 -19.22 10.64
N VAL A 3 4.42 -19.25 9.30
CA VAL A 3 4.34 -18.04 8.46
C VAL A 3 3.11 -17.19 8.81
N ILE A 4 2.01 -17.84 9.21
CA ILE A 4 0.78 -17.15 9.63
C ILE A 4 1.01 -16.35 10.91
N ASP A 5 1.79 -16.86 11.86
CA ASP A 5 2.09 -16.16 13.12
C ASP A 5 2.98 -14.93 12.86
N GLU A 6 3.91 -15.02 11.91
CA GLU A 6 4.77 -13.90 11.50
C GLU A 6 3.95 -12.77 10.86
N ILE A 7 3.00 -13.11 9.98
CA ILE A 7 2.09 -12.13 9.36
C ILE A 7 1.22 -11.46 10.43
N LYS A 8 0.73 -12.22 11.41
CA LYS A 8 -0.07 -11.67 12.52
C LYS A 8 0.73 -10.69 13.37
N GLU A 9 1.98 -11.03 13.70
CA GLU A 9 2.85 -10.10 14.42
C GLU A 9 3.20 -8.87 13.58
N ALA A 10 3.45 -9.01 12.27
CA ALA A 10 3.70 -7.87 11.39
C ALA A 10 2.47 -6.94 11.25
N ALA A 11 1.25 -7.50 11.30
CA ALA A 11 0.01 -6.73 11.24
C ALA A 11 -0.42 -6.15 12.61
N LYS A 12 0.34 -6.41 13.68
CA LYS A 12 0.01 -5.96 15.03
C LYS A 12 -0.05 -4.43 15.10
N GLY A 13 -1.11 -3.92 15.68
CA GLY A 13 -1.37 -2.47 15.77
C GLY A 13 -2.14 -1.89 14.58
N ILE A 14 -2.36 -2.66 13.50
CA ILE A 14 -3.28 -2.29 12.43
C ILE A 14 -4.71 -2.52 12.92
N LYS A 15 -5.49 -1.44 13.06
CA LYS A 15 -6.87 -1.51 13.58
C LYS A 15 -7.87 -2.08 12.58
N SER A 16 -7.63 -1.91 11.29
CA SER A 16 -8.53 -2.35 10.22
C SER A 16 -7.74 -2.62 8.95
N ILE A 17 -8.08 -3.70 8.25
CA ILE A 17 -7.55 -4.08 6.95
C ILE A 17 -8.72 -4.11 5.98
N ILE A 18 -8.64 -3.32 4.91
CA ILE A 18 -9.67 -3.26 3.87
C ILE A 18 -9.08 -3.85 2.60
N ALA A 19 -9.62 -4.98 2.14
CA ALA A 19 -9.25 -5.59 0.87
C ALA A 19 -10.05 -4.95 -0.27
N VAL A 20 -9.37 -4.49 -1.32
CA VAL A 20 -9.99 -3.93 -2.53
C VAL A 20 -9.65 -4.84 -3.71
N GLY A 21 -10.66 -5.46 -4.31
CA GLY A 21 -10.52 -6.41 -5.41
C GLY A 21 -11.41 -6.08 -6.61
N SER A 22 -11.10 -6.67 -7.77
CA SER A 22 -11.96 -6.62 -8.96
C SER A 22 -11.91 -7.93 -9.75
N GLY A 23 -13.02 -8.26 -10.43
CA GLY A 23 -13.09 -9.44 -11.30
C GLY A 23 -12.54 -9.21 -12.72
N LYS A 24 -12.19 -7.97 -13.07
CA LYS A 24 -11.67 -7.58 -14.40
C LYS A 24 -10.64 -6.44 -14.25
N GLY A 25 -9.75 -6.32 -15.23
CA GLY A 25 -8.84 -5.19 -15.37
C GLY A 25 -9.58 -3.92 -15.81
N GLY A 26 -9.04 -2.75 -15.48
CA GLY A 26 -9.56 -1.46 -15.94
C GLY A 26 -10.84 -0.93 -15.25
N VAL A 27 -11.38 -1.64 -14.25
CA VAL A 27 -12.60 -1.20 -13.55
C VAL A 27 -12.39 -0.07 -12.52
N GLY A 28 -11.17 0.43 -12.37
CA GLY A 28 -10.84 1.51 -11.44
C GLY A 28 -10.49 1.08 -10.01
N LYS A 29 -10.13 -0.19 -9.78
CA LYS A 29 -9.68 -0.71 -8.46
C LYS A 29 -8.63 0.18 -7.80
N SER A 30 -7.52 0.47 -8.50
CA SER A 30 -6.43 1.32 -7.98
C SER A 30 -6.88 2.75 -7.70
N THR A 31 -7.78 3.29 -8.53
CA THR A 31 -8.36 4.63 -8.36
C THR A 31 -9.18 4.73 -7.09
N VAL A 32 -10.00 3.72 -6.81
CA VAL A 32 -10.79 3.65 -5.57
C VAL A 32 -9.85 3.50 -4.37
N THR A 33 -8.85 2.61 -4.44
CA THR A 33 -7.87 2.41 -3.37
C THR A 33 -7.14 3.71 -3.00
N ALA A 34 -6.59 4.43 -3.99
CA ALA A 34 -5.84 5.66 -3.75
C ALA A 34 -6.71 6.78 -3.16
N ASN A 35 -7.92 6.98 -3.68
CA ASN A 35 -8.84 8.00 -3.17
C ASN A 35 -9.36 7.67 -1.76
N LEU A 36 -9.66 6.40 -1.49
CA LEU A 36 -10.04 5.97 -0.15
C LEU A 36 -8.92 6.23 0.85
N ALA A 37 -7.68 5.87 0.49
CA ALA A 37 -6.52 6.10 1.34
C ALA A 37 -6.30 7.59 1.62
N LEU A 38 -6.38 8.44 0.58
CA LEU A 38 -6.25 9.89 0.73
C LEU A 38 -7.37 10.47 1.60
N ALA A 39 -8.62 10.01 1.44
CA ALA A 39 -9.74 10.45 2.26
C ALA A 39 -9.58 10.07 3.73
N MET A 40 -9.08 8.87 4.03
CA MET A 40 -8.78 8.43 5.39
C MET A 40 -7.62 9.24 6.01
N ALA A 41 -6.54 9.44 5.26
CA ALA A 41 -5.40 10.25 5.70
C ALA A 41 -5.82 11.71 6.00
N LYS A 42 -6.63 12.33 5.11
CA LYS A 42 -7.19 13.68 5.32
C LYS A 42 -8.07 13.79 6.57
N ARG A 43 -8.61 12.68 7.07
CA ARG A 43 -9.39 12.62 8.32
C ARG A 43 -8.50 12.34 9.56
N GLY A 44 -7.18 12.39 9.41
CA GLY A 44 -6.23 12.12 10.50
C GLY A 44 -6.08 10.64 10.86
N ILE A 45 -6.56 9.73 10.01
CA ILE A 45 -6.39 8.30 10.21
C ILE A 45 -5.01 7.91 9.68
N LYS A 46 -4.21 7.19 10.49
CA LYS A 46 -2.97 6.58 10.01
C LYS A 46 -3.32 5.52 8.97
N THR A 47 -2.93 5.77 7.73
CA THR A 47 -3.33 4.96 6.58
C THR A 47 -2.09 4.54 5.79
N ALA A 48 -2.08 3.27 5.37
CA ALA A 48 -1.09 2.72 4.47
C ALA A 48 -1.81 1.99 3.34
N VAL A 49 -1.16 1.90 2.17
CA VAL A 49 -1.63 1.11 1.04
C VAL A 49 -0.60 0.04 0.72
N LEU A 50 -1.05 -1.21 0.60
CA LEU A 50 -0.26 -2.32 0.08
C LEU A 50 -0.79 -2.64 -1.33
N ASP A 51 0.04 -2.41 -2.34
CA ASP A 51 -0.29 -2.80 -3.72
C ASP A 51 0.11 -4.25 -3.94
N ALA A 52 -0.87 -5.15 -3.97
CA ALA A 52 -0.69 -6.57 -4.25
C ALA A 52 -0.97 -6.91 -5.73
N ASP A 53 -1.12 -5.92 -6.60
CA ASP A 53 -1.32 -6.13 -8.04
C ASP A 53 0.02 -6.36 -8.76
N VAL A 54 0.38 -7.63 -8.96
CA VAL A 54 1.65 -8.03 -9.57
C VAL A 54 1.73 -7.64 -11.06
N TYR A 55 0.60 -7.49 -11.74
CA TYR A 55 0.56 -7.28 -13.20
C TYR A 55 0.46 -5.81 -13.60
N GLY A 56 0.04 -4.94 -12.70
CA GLY A 56 -0.12 -3.52 -12.96
C GLY A 56 0.02 -2.67 -11.70
N PRO A 57 1.17 -2.73 -11.00
CA PRO A 57 1.39 -1.90 -9.82
C PRO A 57 1.37 -0.43 -10.23
N THR A 58 0.32 0.28 -9.81
CA THR A 58 -0.01 1.64 -10.26
C THR A 58 -0.22 2.58 -9.09
N ILE A 59 -0.34 2.06 -7.88
CA ILE A 59 -0.59 2.87 -6.70
C ILE A 59 0.51 3.91 -6.44
N PRO A 60 1.83 3.59 -6.52
CA PRO A 60 2.87 4.59 -6.27
C PRO A 60 2.77 5.81 -7.20
N SER A 61 2.46 5.60 -8.47
CA SER A 61 2.33 6.69 -9.44
C SER A 61 1.09 7.57 -9.20
N PHE A 62 0.04 7.04 -8.56
CA PHE A 62 -1.13 7.84 -8.16
C PHE A 62 -0.83 8.79 -7.00
N PHE A 63 0.14 8.42 -6.15
CA PHE A 63 0.75 9.33 -5.18
C PHE A 63 1.88 10.16 -5.79
N GLY A 64 2.13 10.01 -7.09
CA GLY A 64 3.18 10.65 -7.87
C GLY A 64 4.60 10.34 -7.34
N ILE A 65 4.78 9.13 -6.81
CA ILE A 65 6.06 8.52 -6.49
C ILE A 65 6.52 7.78 -7.75
N TYR A 66 7.60 8.25 -8.36
CA TYR A 66 8.17 7.68 -9.58
C TYR A 66 9.58 7.12 -9.39
N SER A 67 10.23 7.50 -8.29
CA SER A 67 11.51 6.92 -7.87
C SER A 67 11.29 5.50 -7.35
N LYS A 68 12.29 4.65 -7.60
CA LYS A 68 12.32 3.30 -7.03
C LYS A 68 12.85 3.35 -5.59
N PRO A 69 12.44 2.41 -4.72
CA PRO A 69 13.11 2.23 -3.45
C PRO A 69 14.58 1.85 -3.68
N GLU A 70 15.44 2.31 -2.78
CA GLU A 70 16.87 2.01 -2.82
C GLU A 70 17.15 0.74 -2.01
N ALA A 71 17.92 -0.19 -2.56
CA ALA A 71 18.36 -1.37 -1.84
C ALA A 71 19.68 -1.06 -1.10
N VAL A 72 19.63 -1.02 0.23
CA VAL A 72 20.81 -0.78 1.08
C VAL A 72 20.99 -1.97 2.02
N LYS A 73 22.02 -2.78 1.78
CA LYS A 73 22.25 -4.07 2.47
C LYS A 73 21.00 -4.96 2.35
N ASP A 74 20.45 -5.39 3.47
CA ASP A 74 19.25 -6.23 3.56
C ASP A 74 17.96 -5.43 3.77
N LYS A 75 17.97 -4.13 3.43
CA LYS A 75 16.82 -3.22 3.60
C LYS A 75 16.48 -2.52 2.29
N MET A 76 15.19 -2.31 2.09
CA MET A 76 14.67 -1.37 1.08
C MET A 76 14.34 -0.05 1.76
N ILE A 77 14.92 1.04 1.26
CA ILE A 77 14.60 2.40 1.68
C ILE A 77 13.51 2.91 0.73
N PRO A 78 12.29 3.17 1.22
CA PRO A 78 11.23 3.71 0.39
C PRO A 78 11.52 5.17 0.00
N PRO A 79 11.10 5.60 -1.20
CA PRO A 79 11.17 7.00 -1.58
C PRO A 79 10.22 7.86 -0.73
N GLU A 80 10.65 9.08 -0.42
CA GLU A 80 9.86 10.09 0.27
C GLU A 80 9.49 11.21 -0.70
N LYS A 81 8.28 11.74 -0.59
CA LYS A 81 7.77 12.78 -1.50
C LYS A 81 7.21 14.01 -0.78
N ASP A 82 6.49 13.81 0.32
CA ASP A 82 5.70 14.87 0.96
C ASP A 82 6.12 15.16 2.42
N GLY A 83 7.33 14.75 2.83
CA GLY A 83 7.81 14.82 4.22
C GLY A 83 7.27 13.71 5.11
#